data_AF-A0A520K6L8-F1
#
_entry.id   AF-A0A520K6L8-F1
#
_cell.length_a   1.000
_cell.length_b   1.000
_cell.length_c   1.000
_cell.angle_alpha   90.00
_cell.angle_beta   90.00
_cell.angle_gamma   90.00
#
_symmetry.space_group_name_H-M   'P 1'
#
loop_
_entity.id
_entity.type
_entity.pdbx_description
1 polymer ?
#
loop_
_entity_poly.entity_id
_entity_poly.type
_entity_poly.pdbx_seq_one_letter_code
_entity_poly.pdbx_strand_id
1 'polypeptide(L)'
;MNLSSGCPPSPTHHPEPGKQPQHTHQKAVPILRFKEIAEIAKIDCNRSERTGIPEAVLAEGKSPEDLVHIVRASISGNRGKKRILITKVSDAQLNLLKSEIDPQLIEWNKRARTLVCGTAPLERT
;
A
#
# COMPACT_ATOMS: atom_id res chain seq x y z
N MET A 1 17.88 59.52 -52.54
CA MET A 1 16.51 58.96 -52.43
C MET A 1 16.71 57.52 -51.97
N ASN A 2 16.44 57.13 -50.73
CA ASN A 2 15.13 57.14 -50.08
C ASN A 2 15.26 57.27 -48.55
N LEU A 3 14.24 57.86 -47.94
CA LEU A 3 14.19 58.23 -46.53
C LEU A 3 13.83 57.05 -45.61
N SER A 4 14.50 57.02 -44.45
CA SER A 4 13.92 56.89 -43.09
C SER A 4 12.65 56.06 -42.90
N SER A 5 12.78 54.97 -42.16
CA SER A 5 11.93 54.73 -40.97
C SER A 5 12.61 53.67 -40.08
N GLY A 6 13.29 54.15 -39.04
CA GLY A 6 13.86 53.29 -38.01
C GLY A 6 12.74 52.75 -37.12
N CYS A 7 12.68 51.42 -36.98
CA CYS A 7 11.87 50.79 -35.95
C CYS A 7 12.48 51.14 -34.57
N PRO A 8 11.68 51.57 -33.57
CA PRO A 8 12.19 51.79 -32.23
C PRO A 8 12.68 50.47 -31.63
N PRO A 9 13.76 50.47 -30.82
CA PRO A 9 14.20 49.26 -30.13
C PRO A 9 13.11 48.80 -29.16
N SER A 10 12.78 47.51 -29.23
CA SER A 10 11.87 46.84 -28.31
C SER A 10 12.30 47.09 -26.85
N PRO A 11 11.36 47.33 -25.92
CA PRO A 11 11.71 47.61 -24.54
C PRO A 11 12.49 46.43 -23.95
N THR A 12 13.72 46.70 -23.53
CA THR A 12 14.52 45.77 -22.73
C THR A 12 13.78 45.55 -21.41
N HIS A 13 13.00 44.47 -21.35
CA HIS A 13 12.36 44.03 -20.12
C HIS A 13 13.47 43.52 -19.21
N HIS A 14 13.99 44.42 -18.39
CA HIS A 14 14.79 44.05 -17.23
C HIS A 14 13.89 43.19 -16.34
N PRO A 15 14.28 41.97 -15.96
CA PRO A 15 13.52 41.23 -14.97
C PRO A 15 13.61 41.98 -13.64
N GLU A 16 12.46 42.43 -13.12
CA GLU A 16 12.38 42.96 -11.77
C GLU A 16 12.85 41.89 -10.76
N PRO A 17 13.69 42.24 -9.78
CA PRO A 17 14.12 41.29 -8.77
C PRO A 17 12.97 41.09 -7.77
N GLY A 18 12.44 39.87 -7.69
CA GLY A 18 11.72 39.46 -6.47
C GLY A 18 10.38 38.76 -6.59
N LYS A 19 9.89 38.37 -7.78
CA LYS A 19 8.82 37.35 -7.82
C LYS A 19 9.44 35.96 -7.76
N GLN A 20 9.52 35.45 -6.54
CA GLN A 20 9.81 34.05 -6.25
C GLN A 20 8.98 33.15 -7.17
N PRO A 21 9.57 32.11 -7.80
CA PRO A 21 8.80 31.18 -8.61
C PRO A 21 7.77 30.54 -7.70
N GLN A 22 6.49 30.67 -8.08
CA GLN A 22 5.41 29.99 -7.39
C GLN A 22 5.74 28.51 -7.39
N HIS A 23 5.95 27.94 -6.20
CA HIS A 23 6.13 26.51 -6.04
C HIS A 23 4.87 25.83 -6.56
N THR A 24 4.94 25.29 -7.78
CA THR A 24 4.01 24.30 -8.27
C THR A 24 4.24 23.04 -7.43
N HIS A 25 3.55 22.96 -6.28
CA HIS A 25 3.50 21.72 -5.50
C HIS A 25 2.60 20.70 -6.20
N GLN A 26 2.96 20.26 -7.41
CA GLN A 26 2.53 18.98 -7.91
C GLN A 26 3.29 17.91 -7.14
N LYS A 27 2.76 17.54 -5.96
CA LYS A 27 3.19 16.30 -5.31
C LYS A 27 2.74 15.16 -6.21
N ALA A 28 3.69 14.41 -6.75
CA ALA A 28 3.40 13.15 -7.42
C ALA A 28 2.68 12.23 -6.41
N VAL A 29 1.42 11.91 -6.67
CA VAL A 29 0.68 10.94 -5.87
C VAL A 29 1.23 9.55 -6.23
N PRO A 30 1.72 8.76 -5.27
CA PRO A 30 2.14 7.40 -5.55
C PRO A 30 0.96 6.62 -6.15
N ILE A 31 1.15 6.06 -7.34
CA ILE A 31 0.15 5.21 -7.99
C ILE A 31 -0.12 4.01 -7.09
N LEU A 32 -1.38 3.81 -6.72
CA LEU A 32 -1.83 2.61 -6.00
C LEU A 32 -1.55 1.38 -6.86
N ARG A 33 -0.69 0.48 -6.39
CA ARG A 33 -0.48 -0.83 -7.01
C ARG A 33 -1.18 -1.88 -6.18
N PHE A 34 -2.24 -2.46 -6.75
CA PHE A 34 -2.91 -3.61 -6.19
C PHE A 34 -2.47 -4.90 -6.91
N LYS A 35 -2.36 -5.98 -6.15
CA LYS A 35 -2.26 -7.34 -6.67
C LYS A 35 -3.65 -7.95 -6.61
N GLU A 36 -4.19 -8.35 -7.74
CA GLU A 36 -5.44 -9.09 -7.79
C GLU A 36 -5.16 -10.55 -7.43
N ILE A 37 -5.92 -11.07 -6.47
CA ILE A 37 -5.93 -12.47 -6.08
C ILE A 37 -7.22 -13.04 -6.62
N ALA A 38 -7.14 -13.63 -7.81
CA ALA A 38 -8.29 -14.11 -8.57
C ALA A 38 -9.44 -13.07 -8.55
N GLU A 39 -10.67 -13.51 -8.33
CA GLU A 39 -11.86 -12.64 -8.16
C GLU A 39 -12.20 -12.39 -6.68
N ILE A 40 -11.34 -12.82 -5.75
CA ILE A 40 -11.67 -12.87 -4.31
C ILE A 40 -11.12 -11.68 -3.51
N ALA A 41 -10.02 -11.06 -3.96
CA ALA A 41 -9.43 -9.90 -3.28
C ALA A 41 -8.51 -9.07 -4.18
N LYS A 42 -8.38 -7.77 -3.84
CA LYS A 42 -7.31 -6.90 -4.35
C LYS A 42 -6.46 -6.44 -3.17
N ILE A 43 -5.16 -6.71 -3.24
CA ILE A 43 -4.20 -6.45 -2.16
C ILE A 43 -3.36 -5.21 -2.49
N ASP A 44 -3.41 -4.16 -1.66
CA ASP A 44 -2.49 -3.00 -1.76
C ASP A 44 -1.09 -3.39 -1.26
N CYS A 45 -0.22 -3.78 -2.18
CA CYS A 45 1.14 -4.25 -1.88
C CYS A 45 2.08 -3.14 -1.42
N ASN A 46 1.73 -1.87 -1.66
CA ASN A 46 2.56 -0.71 -1.32
C ASN A 46 2.18 -0.08 0.02
N ARG A 47 1.23 -0.70 0.75
CA ARG A 47 0.72 -0.17 2.03
C ARG A 47 1.80 -0.09 3.10
N SER A 48 2.69 -1.08 3.16
CA SER A 48 3.83 -1.10 4.07
C SER A 48 4.81 0.04 3.78
N GLU A 49 5.14 0.26 2.50
CA GLU A 49 6.04 1.33 2.05
C GLU A 49 5.46 2.73 2.30
N ARG A 50 4.13 2.89 2.25
CA ARG A 50 3.46 4.19 2.42
C ARG A 50 3.11 4.55 3.86
N THR A 51 2.87 3.56 4.72
CA THR A 51 2.28 3.81 6.06
C THR A 51 2.96 3.09 7.21
N GLY A 52 3.81 2.08 6.94
CA GLY A 52 4.39 1.24 7.99
C GLY A 52 3.39 0.35 8.74
N ILE A 53 2.10 0.36 8.36
CA ILE A 53 1.03 -0.42 9.00
C ILE A 53 0.93 -1.81 8.36
N PRO A 54 0.71 -2.89 9.14
CA PRO A 54 0.48 -4.23 8.60
C PRO A 54 -0.73 -4.27 7.65
N GLU A 55 -0.70 -5.19 6.69
CA GLU A 55 -1.79 -5.38 5.75
C GLU A 55 -3.02 -5.92 6.50
N ALA A 56 -4.21 -5.33 6.28
CA ALA A 56 -5.43 -5.75 6.99
C ALA A 56 -6.37 -6.50 6.05
N VAL A 57 -6.81 -7.69 6.47
CA VAL A 57 -7.78 -8.53 5.76
C VAL A 57 -9.05 -8.65 6.61
N LEU A 58 -10.21 -8.36 6.02
CA LEU A 58 -11.51 -8.65 6.63
C LEU A 58 -11.94 -10.06 6.23
N ALA A 59 -12.10 -10.98 7.19
CA ALA A 59 -12.45 -12.38 6.91
C ALA A 59 -13.96 -12.61 6.69
N GLU A 60 -14.80 -11.71 7.19
CA GLU A 60 -16.26 -11.80 7.02
C GLU A 60 -16.64 -11.83 5.53
N GLY A 61 -17.52 -12.77 5.17
CA GLY A 61 -17.96 -12.98 3.79
C GLY A 61 -17.02 -13.81 2.90
N LYS A 62 -15.88 -14.28 3.42
CA LYS A 62 -14.94 -15.16 2.69
C LYS A 62 -15.09 -16.62 3.11
N SER A 63 -14.96 -17.55 2.16
CA SER A 63 -14.82 -18.97 2.51
C SER A 63 -13.50 -19.21 3.27
N PRO A 64 -13.41 -20.28 4.08
CA PRO A 64 -12.14 -20.69 4.68
C PRO A 64 -11.01 -20.82 3.65
N GLU A 65 -11.29 -21.42 2.50
CA GLU A 65 -10.34 -21.71 1.43
C GLU A 65 -9.83 -20.41 0.77
N ASP A 66 -10.75 -19.48 0.46
CA ASP A 66 -10.40 -18.17 -0.10
C ASP A 66 -9.52 -17.38 0.87
N LEU A 67 -9.84 -17.44 2.17
CA LEU A 67 -9.07 -16.74 3.18
C LEU A 67 -7.64 -17.28 3.26
N VAL A 68 -7.45 -18.60 3.25
CA VAL A 68 -6.11 -19.22 3.19
C VAL A 68 -5.36 -18.75 1.94
N HIS A 69 -6.03 -18.74 0.78
CA HIS A 69 -5.42 -18.30 -0.47
C HIS A 69 -4.94 -16.85 -0.38
N ILE A 70 -5.77 -15.95 0.15
CA ILE A 70 -5.42 -14.54 0.36
C ILE A 70 -4.23 -14.43 1.30
N VAL A 71 -4.26 -15.11 2.43
CA VAL A 71 -3.17 -15.08 3.44
C VAL A 71 -1.85 -15.51 2.83
N ARG A 72 -1.83 -16.66 2.14
CA ARG A 72 -0.64 -17.16 1.43
C ARG A 72 -0.15 -16.15 0.41
N ALA A 73 -1.02 -15.63 -0.44
CA ALA A 73 -0.64 -14.68 -1.47
C ALA A 73 -0.09 -13.35 -0.92
N SER A 74 -0.51 -12.96 0.28
CA SER A 74 -0.05 -11.76 1.00
C SER A 74 1.37 -11.95 1.54
N ILE A 75 1.64 -13.10 2.17
CA ILE A 75 2.92 -13.40 2.82
C ILE A 75 4.00 -13.92 1.85
N SER A 76 3.65 -14.54 0.73
CA SER A 76 4.59 -15.13 -0.25
C SER A 76 5.38 -14.13 -1.11
N GLY A 77 5.41 -12.84 -0.76
CA GLY A 77 6.14 -11.84 -1.55
C GLY A 77 7.61 -11.72 -1.15
N ASN A 78 8.52 -11.67 -2.13
CA ASN A 78 9.99 -11.65 -1.96
C ASN A 78 10.58 -10.37 -1.31
N ARG A 79 9.79 -9.52 -0.66
CA ARG A 79 10.28 -8.27 -0.05
C ARG A 79 9.98 -8.21 1.45
N GLY A 80 11.04 -8.39 2.23
CA GLY A 80 11.08 -8.10 3.66
C GLY A 80 10.20 -8.98 4.56
N LYS A 81 10.23 -8.68 5.86
CA LYS A 81 9.31 -9.27 6.84
C LYS A 81 7.92 -8.69 6.61
N LYS A 82 6.94 -9.55 6.33
CA LYS A 82 5.54 -9.15 6.15
C LYS A 82 4.71 -9.60 7.34
N ARG A 83 3.73 -8.78 7.70
CA ARG A 83 2.71 -9.11 8.70
C ARG A 83 1.36 -8.69 8.18
N ILE A 84 0.37 -9.54 8.40
CA ILE A 84 -1.02 -9.28 8.07
C ILE A 84 -1.88 -9.43 9.33
N LEU A 85 -2.84 -8.53 9.49
CA LEU A 85 -3.88 -8.59 10.51
C LEU A 85 -5.18 -9.03 9.85
N ILE A 86 -5.73 -10.15 10.30
CA ILE A 86 -6.99 -10.68 9.81
C ILE A 86 -8.04 -10.47 10.90
N THR A 87 -9.19 -9.90 10.54
CA THR A 87 -10.25 -9.52 11.48
C THR A 87 -11.57 -10.24 11.20
N LYS A 88 -12.40 -10.40 12.25
CA LYS A 88 -13.68 -11.11 12.21
C LYS A 88 -13.57 -12.58 11.74
N VAL A 89 -12.52 -13.27 12.17
CA VAL A 89 -12.27 -14.67 11.79
C VAL A 89 -13.28 -15.59 12.48
N SER A 90 -13.89 -16.51 11.72
CA SER A 90 -14.75 -17.58 12.25
C SER A 90 -13.93 -18.80 12.70
N ASP A 91 -14.53 -19.70 13.49
CA ASP A 91 -13.81 -20.89 13.97
C ASP A 91 -13.41 -21.82 12.82
N ALA A 92 -14.26 -21.98 11.79
CA ALA A 92 -13.94 -22.77 10.60
C ALA A 92 -12.73 -22.20 9.84
N GLN A 93 -12.71 -20.87 9.66
CA GLN A 93 -11.59 -20.16 9.03
C GLN A 93 -10.31 -20.30 9.86
N LEU A 94 -10.40 -20.15 11.19
CA LEU A 94 -9.25 -20.29 12.10
C LEU A 94 -8.65 -21.69 12.04
N ASN A 95 -9.49 -22.72 12.07
CA ASN A 95 -9.05 -24.11 12.05
C ASN A 95 -8.28 -24.43 10.77
N LEU A 96 -8.80 -24.00 9.62
CA LEU A 96 -8.13 -24.21 8.34
C LEU A 96 -6.83 -23.39 8.24
N LEU A 97 -6.84 -22.12 8.71
CA LEU A 97 -5.61 -21.32 8.73
C LEU A 97 -4.50 -21.95 9.59
N LYS A 98 -4.87 -22.53 10.73
CA LYS A 98 -3.92 -23.22 11.62
C LYS A 98 -3.38 -24.54 11.06
N SER A 99 -4.12 -25.22 10.18
CA SER A 99 -3.62 -26.44 9.51
C SER A 99 -2.72 -26.11 8.33
N GLU A 100 -2.91 -24.96 7.68
CA GLU A 100 -2.25 -24.59 6.44
C GLU A 100 -1.00 -23.71 6.59
N ILE A 101 -0.80 -23.14 7.79
CA ILE A 101 0.26 -22.16 8.08
C ILE A 101 1.00 -22.59 9.36
N ASP A 102 2.32 -22.40 9.37
CA ASP A 102 3.16 -22.71 10.52
C ASP A 102 2.66 -21.99 11.80
N PRO A 103 2.41 -22.71 12.91
CA PRO A 103 1.99 -22.12 14.18
C PRO A 103 2.91 -21.04 14.73
N GLN A 104 4.21 -21.04 14.41
CA GLN A 104 5.17 -20.00 14.82
C GLN A 104 4.93 -18.66 14.12
N LEU A 105 4.26 -18.70 12.97
CA LEU A 105 3.94 -17.53 12.16
C LEU A 105 2.56 -16.96 12.49
N ILE A 106 1.80 -17.59 13.39
CA ILE A 106 0.43 -17.25 13.73
C ILE A 106 0.30 -16.80 15.19
N GLU A 107 -0.45 -15.73 15.40
CA GLU A 107 -0.94 -15.32 16.71
C GLU A 107 -2.46 -15.14 16.67
N TRP A 108 -3.17 -15.83 17.57
CA TRP A 108 -4.63 -15.78 17.65
C TRP A 108 -5.10 -15.05 18.91
N ASN A 109 -5.94 -14.02 18.71
CA ASN A 109 -6.68 -13.39 19.78
C ASN A 109 -8.16 -13.81 19.73
N LYS A 110 -8.54 -14.70 20.65
CA LYS A 110 -9.90 -15.23 20.74
C LYS A 110 -10.96 -14.16 21.01
N ARG A 111 -10.65 -13.18 21.87
CA ARG A 111 -11.63 -12.16 22.30
C ARG A 111 -11.97 -11.19 21.17
N ALA A 112 -10.96 -10.75 20.41
CA ALA A 112 -11.14 -9.84 19.29
C ALA A 112 -11.53 -10.54 17.98
N ARG A 113 -11.45 -11.89 17.95
CA ARG A 113 -11.55 -12.70 16.73
C ARG A 113 -10.58 -12.21 15.63
N THR A 114 -9.34 -11.99 16.03
CA THR A 114 -8.28 -11.50 15.13
C THR A 114 -7.10 -12.45 15.10
N LEU A 115 -6.55 -12.65 13.90
CA LEU A 115 -5.36 -13.45 13.65
C LEU A 115 -4.27 -12.56 13.08
N VAL A 116 -3.06 -12.62 13.64
CA VAL A 116 -1.87 -12.05 13.00
C VAL A 116 -1.09 -13.18 12.34
N CYS A 117 -0.68 -12.98 11.09
CA CYS A 117 0.17 -13.93 10.36
C CYS A 117 1.38 -13.19 9.77
N GLY A 118 2.54 -13.84 9.70
CA GLY A 118 3.75 -13.22 9.14
C GLY A 118 4.70 -14.18 8.41
N THR A 119 5.81 -13.65 7.91
CA THR A 119 6.89 -14.42 7.25
C THR A 119 8.08 -14.76 8.16
N ALA A 120 8.06 -14.27 9.40
CA ALA A 120 9.04 -14.58 10.43
C ALA A 120 8.29 -14.81 11.75
N PRO A 121 8.90 -15.56 12.70
CA PRO A 121 8.29 -15.79 14.00
C PRO A 121 7.84 -14.50 14.66
N LEU A 122 6.64 -14.53 15.22
CA LEU A 122 6.07 -13.38 15.92
C LEU A 122 6.74 -13.27 17.30
N GLU A 123 7.50 -12.21 17.52
CA GLU A 123 8.07 -11.90 18.84
C GLU A 123 6.93 -11.59 19.81
N ARG A 124 6.81 -12.42 20.85
CA ARG A 124 5.79 -12.26 21.89
C ARG A 124 6.18 -11.06 22.75
N THR A 125 5.39 -10.00 22.73
CA THR A 125 5.53 -8.85 23.65
C THR A 125 4.66 -9.06 24.87
#